data_AF-A0A970MB89-F1
#
_entry.id   AF-A0A970MB89-F1
#
_cell.length_a   1.000
_cell.length_b   1.000
_cell.length_c   1.000
_cell.angle_alpha   90.00
_cell.angle_beta   90.00
_cell.angle_gamma   90.00
#
_symmetry.space_group_name_H-M   'P 1'
#
loop_
_entity.id
_entity.type
_entity.pdbx_description
1 polymer ?
#
loop_
_entity_poly.entity_id
_entity_poly.type
_entity_poly.pdbx_seq_one_letter_code
_entity_poly.pdbx_strand_id
1 'polypeptide(L)'
;MSTDSTKKSKWKSNLGGAFILLILVVMLLLLFRAHSLEEIRSLILRMNTAWLTAALGCVLLSYFAEMMSYYVIIKKVDGKASLRTAFRVTMAGQYFNSITPFAAGGQPFQVYYLMKDGISMGRCANIIMVKSVLFELCVFSISIVSFVFNAGSLNRIIEN
;
A
#
# COMPACT_ATOMS: atom_id res chain seq x y z
N MET A 1 8.06 43.68 14.62
CA MET A 1 6.97 43.03 15.36
C MET A 1 6.59 41.77 14.59
N SER A 2 7.22 40.65 14.91
CA SER A 2 7.25 39.41 14.13
C SER A 2 6.75 38.26 15.01
N THR A 3 5.48 37.85 14.92
CA THR A 3 4.96 36.55 15.40
C THR A 3 3.44 36.47 15.15
N ASP A 4 2.97 35.97 14.00
CA ASP A 4 1.57 35.45 13.93
C ASP A 4 1.32 34.45 12.79
N SER A 5 2.19 34.37 11.76
CA SER A 5 1.99 33.45 10.62
C SER A 5 2.39 31.99 10.89
N THR A 6 2.99 31.66 12.04
CA THR A 6 3.53 30.31 12.33
C THR A 6 2.56 29.38 13.07
N LYS A 7 1.46 29.89 13.64
CA LYS A 7 0.55 29.10 14.50
C LYS A 7 -0.57 28.40 13.72
N LYS A 8 -1.04 28.99 12.62
CA LYS A 8 -2.17 28.47 11.80
C LYS A 8 -1.82 27.23 10.97
N SER A 9 -0.53 27.03 10.66
CA SER A 9 -0.01 25.86 9.91
C SER A 9 0.07 24.60 10.78
N LYS A 10 0.50 24.73 12.05
CA LYS A 10 0.65 23.60 12.98
C LYS A 10 -0.68 22.94 13.38
N TRP A 11 -1.77 23.72 13.45
CA TRP A 11 -3.07 23.21 13.88
C TRP A 11 -3.73 22.27 12.86
N LYS A 12 -3.52 22.52 11.55
CA LYS A 12 -3.99 21.63 10.47
C LYS A 12 -3.20 20.31 10.42
N SER A 13 -1.92 20.33 10.80
CA SER A 13 -1.08 19.12 10.85
C SER A 13 -1.43 18.19 12.02
N ASN A 14 -1.84 18.75 13.17
CA ASN A 14 -2.22 17.95 14.34
C ASN A 14 -3.61 17.31 14.20
N LEU A 15 -4.49 17.90 13.38
CA LEU A 15 -5.83 17.38 13.14
C LEU A 15 -5.81 16.02 12.42
N GLY A 16 -4.93 15.85 11.42
CA GLY A 16 -4.76 14.59 10.72
C GLY A 16 -4.21 13.48 11.63
N GLY A 17 -3.21 13.80 12.45
CA GLY A 17 -2.68 12.86 13.45
C GLY A 17 -3.72 12.46 14.50
N ALA A 18 -4.49 13.42 15.01
CA ALA A 18 -5.58 13.16 15.94
C ALA A 18 -6.69 12.29 15.32
N PHE A 19 -7.00 12.50 14.03
CA PHE A 19 -7.98 11.70 13.30
C PHE A 19 -7.52 10.25 13.10
N ILE A 20 -6.25 10.03 12.72
CA ILE A 20 -5.67 8.68 12.62
C ILE A 20 -5.70 7.98 13.98
N LEU A 21 -5.32 8.68 15.05
CA LEU A 21 -5.34 8.14 16.41
C LEU A 21 -6.76 7.75 16.84
N LEU A 22 -7.76 8.58 16.52
CA LEU A 22 -9.17 8.31 16.79
C LEU A 22 -9.64 7.03 16.09
N ILE A 23 -9.35 6.88 14.79
CA ILE A 23 -9.70 5.67 14.02
C ILE A 23 -9.06 4.43 14.67
N LEU A 24 -7.78 4.51 15.05
CA LEU A 24 -7.06 3.40 15.67
C LEU A 24 -7.69 3.00 17.01
N VAL A 25 -8.04 3.97 17.86
CA VAL A 25 -8.71 3.73 19.14
C VAL A 25 -10.09 3.09 18.92
N VAL A 26 -10.89 3.60 17.98
CA VAL A 26 -12.20 3.02 17.65
C VAL A 26 -12.06 1.59 17.14
N MET A 27 -11.09 1.31 16.27
CA MET A 27 -10.80 -0.05 15.79
C MET A 27 -10.46 -1.00 16.94
N LEU A 28 -9.59 -0.57 17.86
CA LEU A 28 -9.21 -1.39 19.02
C LEU A 28 -10.41 -1.63 19.95
N LEU A 29 -11.23 -0.61 20.21
CA LEU A 29 -12.43 -0.74 21.04
C LEU A 29 -13.45 -1.72 20.41
N LEU A 30 -13.67 -1.62 19.10
CA LEU A 30 -14.53 -2.56 18.37
C LEU A 30 -13.96 -3.98 18.44
N LEU A 31 -12.64 -4.14 18.30
CA LEU A 31 -11.97 -5.45 18.34
C LEU A 31 -12.10 -6.12 19.72
N PHE A 32 -11.83 -5.37 20.81
CA PHE A 32 -11.99 -5.88 22.17
C PHE A 32 -13.45 -6.12 22.57
N ARG A 33 -14.40 -5.41 21.96
CA ARG A 33 -15.84 -5.61 22.19
C ARG A 33 -16.39 -6.79 21.38
N ALA A 34 -15.86 -7.03 20.19
CA ALA A 34 -16.32 -8.08 19.28
C ALA A 34 -15.71 -9.46 19.58
N HIS A 35 -14.48 -9.51 20.09
CA HIS A 35 -13.78 -10.77 20.37
C HIS A 35 -13.22 -10.84 21.78
N SER A 36 -13.50 -11.95 22.46
CA SER A 36 -12.83 -12.29 23.71
C SER A 36 -11.35 -12.61 23.45
N LEU A 37 -10.47 -12.27 24.40
CA LEU A 37 -9.03 -12.59 24.28
C LEU A 37 -8.78 -14.10 24.13
N GLU A 38 -9.68 -14.93 24.67
CA GLU A 38 -9.59 -16.38 24.56
C GLU A 38 -9.93 -16.88 23.15
N GLU A 39 -10.92 -16.29 22.47
CA GLU A 39 -11.23 -16.60 21.08
C GLU A 39 -10.03 -16.31 20.16
N ILE A 40 -9.42 -15.14 20.29
CA ILE A 40 -8.23 -14.75 19.49
C ILE A 40 -7.09 -15.76 19.71
N ARG A 41 -6.84 -16.14 20.97
CA ARG A 41 -5.81 -17.12 21.30
C ARG A 41 -6.12 -18.49 20.73
N SER A 42 -7.36 -18.94 20.81
CA SER A 42 -7.79 -20.23 20.26
C SER A 42 -7.70 -20.28 18.74
N LEU A 43 -7.97 -19.16 18.05
CA LEU A 43 -7.86 -19.02 16.60
C LEU A 43 -6.40 -19.14 16.12
N ILE A 44 -5.47 -18.48 16.81
CA ILE A 44 -4.03 -18.57 16.51
C ILE A 44 -3.52 -20.01 16.69
N LEU A 45 -3.98 -20.72 17.72
CA LEU A 45 -3.57 -22.10 17.99
C LEU A 45 -4.19 -23.12 17.01
N ARG A 46 -5.35 -22.80 16.43
CA ARG A 46 -6.04 -23.64 15.43
C ARG A 46 -5.66 -23.31 13.99
N MET A 47 -4.85 -22.27 13.77
CA MET A 47 -4.40 -21.91 12.43
C MET A 47 -3.60 -23.04 11.80
N ASN A 48 -4.06 -23.51 10.65
CA ASN A 48 -3.37 -24.53 9.89
C ASN A 48 -2.08 -23.93 9.29
N THR A 49 -0.95 -24.52 9.66
CA THR A 49 0.39 -24.12 9.25
C THR A 49 0.61 -24.18 7.74
N ALA A 50 -0.08 -25.08 7.03
CA ALA A 50 0.01 -25.19 5.57
C ALA A 50 -0.61 -23.99 4.84
N TRP A 51 -1.72 -23.45 5.36
CA TRP A 51 -2.31 -22.23 4.81
C TRP A 51 -1.47 -21.00 5.12
N LEU A 52 -0.81 -20.98 6.28
CA LEU A 52 0.11 -19.91 6.65
C LEU A 52 1.35 -19.87 5.74
N THR A 53 1.94 -21.03 5.45
CA THR A 53 3.08 -21.11 4.51
C THR A 53 2.67 -20.77 3.09
N ALA A 54 1.48 -21.19 2.65
CA ALA A 54 0.92 -20.79 1.36
C ALA A 54 0.73 -19.26 1.26
N ALA A 55 0.16 -18.63 2.30
CA ALA A 55 0.00 -17.18 2.35
C ALA A 55 1.35 -16.45 2.28
N LEU A 56 2.36 -16.93 3.02
CA LEU A 56 3.72 -16.38 2.96
C LEU A 56 4.30 -16.49 1.54
N GLY A 57 4.11 -17.62 0.87
CA GLY A 57 4.51 -17.82 -0.52
C GLY A 57 3.85 -16.83 -1.47
N CYS A 58 2.53 -16.60 -1.33
CA CYS A 58 1.81 -15.61 -2.12
C CYS A 58 2.35 -14.19 -1.91
N VAL A 59 2.67 -13.80 -0.67
CA VAL A 59 3.25 -12.48 -0.38
C VAL A 59 4.61 -12.32 -1.06
N LEU A 60 5.50 -13.31 -0.97
CA LEU A 60 6.81 -13.27 -1.62
C LEU A 60 6.67 -13.20 -3.14
N LEU A 61 5.73 -13.94 -3.73
CA LEU A 61 5.45 -13.88 -5.16
C LEU A 61 4.93 -12.50 -5.57
N SER A 62 4.09 -11.87 -4.75
CA SER A 62 3.59 -10.52 -5.02
C SER A 62 4.71 -9.48 -5.05
N TYR A 63 5.65 -9.55 -4.10
CA TYR A 63 6.84 -8.69 -4.07
C TYR A 63 7.75 -8.92 -5.27
N PHE A 64 7.89 -10.19 -5.69
CA PHE A 64 8.65 -10.51 -6.89
C PHE A 64 8.00 -9.93 -8.15
N ALA A 65 6.68 -10.07 -8.31
CA ALA A 65 5.94 -9.49 -9.44
C ALA A 65 6.03 -7.95 -9.46
N GLU A 66 6.01 -7.31 -8.29
CA GLU A 66 6.16 -5.88 -8.18
C GLU A 66 7.57 -5.41 -8.54
N MET A 67 8.60 -6.13 -8.09
CA MET A 67 9.98 -5.91 -8.49
C MET A 67 10.16 -6.02 -10.01
N MET A 68 9.58 -7.06 -10.63
CA MET A 68 9.65 -7.24 -12.08
C MET A 68 8.94 -6.11 -12.82
N SER A 69 7.82 -5.63 -12.31
CA SER A 69 7.12 -4.46 -12.87
C SER A 69 8.01 -3.22 -12.86
N TYR A 70 8.68 -2.94 -11.74
CA TYR A 70 9.65 -1.85 -11.65
C TYR A 70 10.83 -2.03 -12.61
N TYR A 71 11.40 -3.23 -12.68
CA TYR A 71 12.50 -3.53 -13.59
C TYR A 71 12.14 -3.24 -15.05
N VAL A 72 10.96 -3.66 -15.50
CA VAL A 72 10.49 -3.43 -16.88
C VAL A 72 10.30 -1.93 -17.15
N ILE A 73 9.67 -1.19 -16.23
CA ILE A 73 9.42 0.24 -16.42
C ILE A 73 10.74 1.04 -16.44
N ILE A 74 11.65 0.76 -15.50
CA ILE A 74 12.98 1.41 -15.46
C ILE A 74 13.75 1.12 -16.75
N LYS A 75 13.70 -0.13 -17.24
CA LYS A 75 14.37 -0.53 -18.49
C LYS A 75 13.82 0.23 -19.70
N LYS A 76 12.52 0.49 -19.72
CA LYS A 76 11.86 1.22 -20.80
C LYS A 76 12.12 2.73 -20.74
N VAL A 77 12.20 3.32 -19.55
CA VAL A 77 12.34 4.78 -19.38
C VAL A 77 13.80 5.24 -19.41
N ASP A 78 14.72 4.52 -18.78
CA ASP A 78 16.12 4.95 -18.62
C ASP A 78 17.12 4.09 -19.41
N GLY A 79 16.71 2.95 -19.93
CA GLY A 79 17.55 2.05 -20.74
C GLY A 79 18.57 1.24 -19.95
N LYS A 80 19.01 1.73 -18.78
CA LYS A 80 19.96 1.06 -17.88
C LYS A 80 19.24 0.48 -16.66
N ALA A 81 18.55 -0.64 -16.84
CA ALA A 81 17.90 -1.33 -15.72
C ALA A 81 18.82 -2.32 -15.02
N SER A 82 19.03 -2.12 -13.72
CA SER A 82 19.62 -3.11 -12.83
C SER A 82 18.54 -3.80 -11.99
N LEU A 83 18.57 -5.13 -11.93
CA LEU A 83 17.69 -5.90 -11.02
C LEU A 83 17.91 -5.48 -9.57
N ARG A 84 19.14 -5.10 -9.20
CA ARG A 84 19.47 -4.62 -7.86
C ARG A 84 18.76 -3.31 -7.52
N THR A 85 18.65 -2.40 -8.48
CA THR A 85 17.92 -1.14 -8.35
C THR A 85 16.42 -1.40 -8.18
N ALA A 86 15.84 -2.23 -9.06
CA ALA A 86 14.43 -2.60 -8.96
C ALA A 86 14.08 -3.26 -7.62
N PHE A 87 14.94 -4.16 -7.11
CA PHE A 87 14.77 -4.77 -5.80
C PHE A 87 14.80 -3.73 -4.67
N ARG A 88 15.82 -2.85 -4.64
CA ARG A 88 15.95 -1.80 -3.62
C ARG A 88 14.76 -0.86 -3.59
N VAL A 89 14.32 -0.39 -4.76
CA VAL A 89 13.17 0.53 -4.90
C VAL A 89 11.88 -0.13 -4.43
N THR A 90 11.66 -1.40 -4.80
CA THR A 90 10.46 -2.16 -4.39
C THR A 90 10.43 -2.38 -2.88
N MET A 91 11.53 -2.86 -2.30
CA MET A 91 11.63 -3.11 -0.86
C MET A 91 11.50 -1.82 -0.04
N ALA A 92 12.16 -0.73 -0.47
CA ALA A 92 12.02 0.57 0.19
C ALA A 92 10.56 1.04 0.13
N GLY A 93 9.92 0.97 -1.04
CA GLY A 93 8.51 1.33 -1.19
C GLY A 93 7.59 0.56 -0.26
N GLN A 94 7.70 -0.77 -0.22
CA GLN A 94 6.88 -1.64 0.62
C GLN A 94 7.10 -1.41 2.12
N TYR A 95 8.35 -1.23 2.53
CA TYR A 95 8.70 -0.92 3.92
C TYR A 95 8.08 0.41 4.38
N PHE A 96 8.27 1.47 3.60
CA PHE A 96 7.73 2.79 3.95
C PHE A 96 6.21 2.84 3.82
N ASN A 97 5.61 2.11 2.87
CA ASN A 97 4.16 1.97 2.81
C ASN A 97 3.57 1.29 4.05
N SER A 98 4.28 0.31 4.63
CA SER A 98 3.82 -0.43 5.80
C SER A 98 3.95 0.36 7.11
N ILE A 99 4.89 1.30 7.17
CA ILE A 99 5.17 2.10 8.39
C ILE A 99 4.45 3.45 8.36
N THR A 100 4.16 3.98 7.17
CA THR A 100 3.48 5.28 7.04
C THR A 100 1.97 5.13 7.00
N PRO A 101 1.23 6.01 7.70
CA PRO A 101 -0.22 6.03 7.59
C PRO A 101 -0.62 6.33 6.14
N PHE A 102 -1.63 5.60 5.66
CA PHE A 102 -2.16 5.69 4.28
C PHE A 102 -1.20 5.26 3.16
N ALA A 103 -0.09 4.59 3.48
CA ALA A 103 0.91 4.19 2.49
C ALA A 103 1.43 5.36 1.61
N ALA A 104 1.37 6.59 2.12
CA ALA A 104 1.81 7.78 1.39
C ALA A 104 3.34 7.92 1.34
N GLY A 105 4.07 7.19 2.19
CA GLY A 105 5.52 7.27 2.28
C GLY A 105 6.28 6.56 1.17
N GLY A 106 5.75 5.48 0.59
CA GLY A 106 6.56 4.65 -0.32
C GLY A 106 6.95 5.35 -1.61
N GLN A 107 6.03 6.11 -2.23
CA GLN A 107 6.29 6.77 -3.51
C GLN A 107 7.43 7.82 -3.42
N PRO A 108 7.47 8.76 -2.45
CA PRO A 108 8.61 9.66 -2.28
C PRO A 108 9.95 8.94 -2.08
N PHE A 109 9.97 7.87 -1.27
CA PHE A 109 11.19 7.11 -1.04
C PHE A 109 11.62 6.33 -2.28
N GLN A 110 10.69 5.81 -3.09
CA GLN A 110 10.99 5.20 -4.37
C GLN A 110 11.67 6.21 -5.32
N VAL A 111 11.20 7.46 -5.37
CA VAL A 111 11.86 8.53 -6.15
C VAL A 111 13.29 8.76 -5.64
N TYR A 112 13.45 8.88 -4.32
CA TYR A 112 14.75 9.12 -3.70
C TYR A 112 15.77 8.04 -4.02
N TYR A 113 15.39 6.77 -3.96
CA TYR A 113 16.28 5.66 -4.31
C TYR A 113 16.61 5.60 -5.80
N LEU A 114 15.66 5.93 -6.68
CA LEU A 114 15.93 6.03 -8.12
C LEU A 114 16.91 7.16 -8.44
N MET A 115 16.79 8.31 -7.78
CA MET A 115 17.74 9.42 -7.92
C MET A 115 19.14 9.05 -7.43
N LYS A 116 19.23 8.31 -6.31
CA LYS A 116 20.50 7.83 -5.77
C LYS A 116 21.22 6.87 -6.73
N ASP A 117 20.46 6.14 -7.55
CA ASP A 117 21.00 5.25 -8.59
C ASP A 117 21.31 6.00 -9.91
N GLY A 118 21.23 7.34 -9.92
CA GLY A 118 21.68 8.20 -11.03
C GLY A 118 20.62 8.54 -12.07
N ILE A 119 19.35 8.17 -11.83
CA ILE A 119 18.24 8.49 -12.73
C ILE A 119 17.79 9.93 -12.50
N SER A 120 17.55 10.69 -13.56
CA SER A 120 17.11 12.08 -13.45
C SER A 120 15.73 12.19 -12.80
N MET A 121 15.52 13.24 -12.00
CA MET A 121 14.27 13.51 -11.26
C MET A 121 13.01 13.34 -12.13
N GLY A 122 13.02 13.90 -13.35
CA GLY A 122 11.89 13.81 -14.28
C GLY A 122 11.61 12.37 -14.74
N ARG A 123 12.65 11.55 -14.96
CA ARG A 123 12.47 10.13 -15.30
C ARG A 123 11.99 9.32 -14.09
N CYS A 124 12.49 9.60 -12.89
CA CYS A 124 12.01 8.97 -11.66
C CYS A 124 10.51 9.21 -11.45
N ALA A 125 10.08 10.47 -11.59
CA ALA A 125 8.67 10.83 -11.48
C ALA A 125 7.80 10.11 -12.52
N ASN A 126 8.27 10.04 -13.77
CA ASN A 126 7.58 9.31 -14.83
C ASN A 126 7.44 7.80 -14.52
N ILE A 127 8.52 7.16 -14.05
CA ILE A 127 8.53 5.73 -13.69
C ILE A 127 7.44 5.44 -12.64
N ILE A 128 7.37 6.24 -11.58
CA ILE A 128 6.41 6.03 -10.49
C ILE A 128 4.99 6.38 -10.92
N MET A 129 4.82 7.43 -11.71
CA MET A 129 3.50 7.82 -12.25
C MET A 129 2.93 6.72 -13.14
N VAL A 130 3.72 6.23 -14.11
CA VAL A 130 3.30 5.12 -15.00
C VAL A 130 2.98 3.88 -14.18
N LYS A 131 3.81 3.54 -13.18
CA LYS A 131 3.56 2.38 -12.32
C LYS A 131 2.25 2.51 -11.53
N SER A 132 1.97 3.71 -11.02
CA SER A 132 0.77 3.99 -10.20
C SER A 132 -0.48 3.93 -11.06
N VAL A 133 -0.48 4.57 -12.22
CA VAL A 133 -1.61 4.53 -13.17
C VAL A 133 -1.87 3.11 -13.64
N LEU A 134 -0.84 2.34 -14.01
CA LEU A 134 -1.02 0.94 -14.40
C LEU A 134 -1.62 0.09 -13.27
N PHE A 135 -1.18 0.32 -12.02
CA PHE A 135 -1.73 -0.38 -10.87
C PHE A 135 -3.20 -0.04 -10.65
N GLU A 136 -3.54 1.25 -10.65
CA GLU A 136 -4.91 1.72 -10.49
C GLU A 136 -5.81 1.20 -11.62
N LEU A 137 -5.36 1.23 -12.87
CA LEU A 137 -6.10 0.68 -14.01
C LEU A 137 -6.39 -0.82 -13.84
N CYS A 138 -5.41 -1.61 -13.38
CA CYS A 138 -5.63 -3.03 -13.09
C CYS A 138 -6.66 -3.21 -11.98
N VAL A 139 -6.56 -2.45 -10.89
CA VAL A 139 -7.50 -2.53 -9.76
C VAL A 139 -8.90 -2.12 -10.19
N PHE A 140 -9.05 -1.03 -10.93
CA PHE A 140 -10.33 -0.57 -11.48
C PHE A 140 -10.94 -1.62 -12.42
N SER A 141 -10.13 -2.19 -13.31
CA SER A 141 -10.60 -3.21 -14.26
C SER A 141 -11.12 -4.44 -13.53
N ILE A 142 -10.36 -4.95 -12.55
CA ILE A 142 -10.79 -6.09 -11.71
C ILE A 142 -12.05 -5.73 -10.93
N SER A 143 -12.12 -4.52 -10.36
CA SER A 143 -13.28 -4.08 -9.58
C SER A 143 -14.55 -4.01 -10.43
N ILE A 144 -14.48 -3.49 -11.65
CA ILE A 144 -15.61 -3.44 -12.59
C ILE A 144 -16.06 -4.86 -12.94
N VAL A 145 -15.12 -5.74 -13.27
CA VAL A 145 -15.42 -7.15 -13.59
C VAL A 145 -16.11 -7.81 -12.38
N SER A 146 -15.55 -7.70 -11.19
CA SER A 146 -16.13 -8.24 -9.96
C SER A 146 -17.53 -7.68 -9.67
N PHE A 147 -17.78 -6.40 -9.95
CA PHE A 147 -19.09 -5.78 -9.77
C PHE A 147 -20.12 -6.35 -10.76
N VAL A 148 -19.77 -6.47 -12.04
CA VAL A 148 -20.66 -7.01 -13.07
C VAL A 148 -21.04 -8.46 -12.77
N PHE A 149 -20.09 -9.30 -12.37
CA PHE A 149 -20.36 -10.70 -12.00
C PHE A 149 -21.21 -10.81 -10.73
N ASN A 150 -21.01 -9.94 -9.74
CA ASN A 150 -21.79 -9.96 -8.49
C ASN A 150 -23.13 -9.22 -8.58
N ALA A 151 -23.38 -8.41 -9.59
CA ALA A 151 -24.66 -7.72 -9.79
C ALA A 151 -25.83 -8.72 -9.86
N GLY A 152 -25.63 -9.89 -10.47
CA GLY A 152 -26.63 -10.95 -10.50
C GLY A 152 -26.88 -11.64 -9.14
N SER A 153 -25.88 -11.66 -8.25
CA SER A 153 -26.05 -12.15 -6.88
C SER A 153 -26.69 -11.11 -5.97
N LEU A 154 -26.36 -9.83 -6.15
CA LEU A 154 -26.99 -8.70 -5.45
C LEU A 154 -28.48 -8.59 -5.78
N ASN A 155 -28.87 -8.77 -7.04
CA ASN A 155 -30.28 -8.71 -7.42
C ASN A 155 -31.11 -9.82 -6.75
N ARG A 156 -30.53 -11.01 -6.56
CA ARG A 156 -31.16 -12.12 -5.82
C ARG A 156 -31.30 -11.90 -4.31
N ILE A 157 -30.53 -10.98 -3.73
CA ILE A 157 -30.65 -10.59 -2.30
C ILE A 157 -31.71 -9.50 -2.13
N ILE A 158 -31.95 -8.68 -3.15
CA ILE A 158 -32.96 -7.62 -3.12
C ILE A 158 -34.37 -8.18 -3.42
N GLU A 159 -34.47 -9.26 -4.20
CA GLU A 159 -35.74 -9.93 -4.53
C GLU A 159 -36.24 -10.94 -3.47
N ASN A 160 -35.47 -11.21 -2.41
CA ASN A 160 -35.85 -12.05 -1.25
C ASN A 160 -35.96 -11.22 0.03
#